data_AF-A0AA95HF09-F1
#
_entry.id   AF-A0AA95HF09-F1
#
_cell.length_a   1.000
_cell.length_b   1.000
_cell.length_c   1.000
_cell.angle_alpha   90.00
_cell.angle_beta   90.00
_cell.angle_gamma   90.00
#
_symmetry.space_group_name_H-M   'P 1'
#
loop_
_entity.id
_entity.type
_entity.pdbx_description
1 polymer ?
#
loop_
_entity_poly.entity_id
_entity_poly.type
_entity_poly.pdbx_seq_one_letter_code
_entity_poly.pdbx_strand_id
1 'polypeptide(L)'
;MTQPEVEGKTLLLVEVYPSGQRPHWLKNEGSETGVYVRLGSTNRQADRELITELRRSVEGLAFDEMPMPGLSVDDLDLKAAQALFGSRRQLDEKALVTLKLLRQEQGQLVPSKGAILLFGQQRTFHFPDAWVQCGRFIGKDKADIFDHIDIDEPLPQAVESIMLFLKKHAMRGADFSELRRKDVWSIPLSILREVVINAIIHADYSQRGAPIRVAFFDDRIEVENPGILLPGMTIEDMKQGVSKIRNPVITRVFRELNLVEQWGSGVRRIFKEAEKLGLPELQIMEIGMRMRFVVPLQQALAVQGTLDNEQVSEQVSEQVSEQVNAILLACRRGDKSKQELLEAAGLANAYLNYKRHIAPLLEKGLIEMTQPDKPQSRLQKYRLTGLGRSLLNPSETSGANHE
;
A
#
# COMPACT_ATOMS: atom_id res chain seq x y z
N MET A 1 -41.09 20.76 13.51
CA MET A 1 -40.75 21.46 12.26
C MET A 1 -40.50 22.92 12.60
N THR A 2 -39.23 23.30 12.71
CA THR A 2 -38.82 24.71 12.73
C THR A 2 -38.86 25.24 11.30
N GLN A 3 -39.49 26.38 11.08
CA GLN A 3 -39.52 27.07 9.79
C GLN A 3 -38.60 28.28 9.87
N PRO A 4 -37.28 28.11 9.65
CA PRO A 4 -36.39 29.24 9.58
C PRO A 4 -36.72 30.08 8.34
N GLU A 5 -36.76 31.40 8.51
CA GLU A 5 -36.86 32.35 7.40
C GLU A 5 -35.45 32.85 7.04
N VAL A 6 -35.10 32.74 5.75
CA VAL A 6 -33.85 33.26 5.20
C VAL A 6 -34.20 34.14 4.00
N GLU A 7 -33.78 35.40 4.02
CA GLU A 7 -34.07 36.39 2.97
C GLU A 7 -35.58 36.52 2.65
N GLY A 8 -36.44 36.43 3.67
CA GLY A 8 -37.90 36.51 3.49
C GLY A 8 -38.54 35.27 2.84
N LYS A 9 -37.80 34.16 2.71
CA LYS A 9 -38.32 32.87 2.27
C LYS A 9 -38.43 31.90 3.43
N THR A 10 -39.59 31.26 3.56
CA THR A 10 -39.82 30.19 4.53
C THR A 10 -39.15 28.89 4.06
N LEU A 11 -38.28 28.33 4.86
CA LEU A 11 -37.64 27.03 4.58
C LEU A 11 -38.30 25.92 5.41
N LEU A 12 -38.47 24.74 4.81
CA LEU A 12 -38.86 23.53 5.53
C LEU A 12 -37.61 22.71 5.85
N LEU A 13 -37.24 22.65 7.13
CA LEU A 13 -36.18 21.77 7.59
C LEU A 13 -36.74 20.37 7.85
N VAL A 14 -36.29 19.38 7.07
CA VAL A 14 -36.65 17.97 7.24
C VAL A 14 -35.42 17.21 7.72
N GLU A 15 -35.44 16.78 8.97
CA GLU A 15 -34.43 15.89 9.53
C GLU A 15 -34.94 14.44 9.48
N VAL A 16 -34.18 13.56 8.86
CA VAL A 16 -34.56 12.15 8.67
C VAL A 16 -33.55 11.26 9.38
N TYR A 17 -34.00 10.59 10.44
CA TYR A 17 -33.14 9.66 11.18
C TYR A 17 -33.07 8.29 10.50
N PRO A 18 -31.96 7.55 10.66
CA PRO A 18 -31.86 6.18 10.20
C PRO A 18 -32.95 5.28 10.80
N SER A 19 -33.74 4.64 9.93
CA SER A 19 -34.81 3.73 10.37
C SER A 19 -34.29 2.32 10.68
N GLY A 20 -34.92 1.65 11.66
CA GLY A 20 -34.68 0.24 12.00
C GLY A 20 -35.29 -0.77 11.02
N GLN A 21 -35.91 -0.32 9.93
CA GLN A 21 -36.47 -1.18 8.87
C GLN A 21 -35.79 -0.98 7.52
N ARG A 22 -34.57 -0.43 7.51
CA ARG A 22 -33.79 -0.22 6.28
C ARG A 22 -33.42 -1.57 5.63
N PRO A 23 -33.20 -1.59 4.30
CA PRO A 23 -33.33 -0.47 3.36
C PRO A 23 -34.79 -0.10 3.09
N HIS A 24 -35.06 1.19 2.92
CA HIS A 24 -36.34 1.67 2.36
C HIS A 24 -36.24 1.69 0.84
N TRP A 25 -37.37 1.48 0.16
CA TRP A 25 -37.42 1.50 -1.31
C TRP A 25 -38.61 2.27 -1.85
N LEU A 26 -38.48 2.74 -3.09
CA LEU A 26 -39.59 3.30 -3.85
C LEU A 26 -40.60 2.19 -4.19
N LYS A 27 -41.85 2.38 -3.77
CA LYS A 27 -42.89 1.33 -3.86
C LYS A 27 -43.13 0.81 -5.28
N ASN A 28 -43.01 1.67 -6.28
CA ASN A 28 -43.18 1.35 -7.70
C ASN A 28 -41.99 0.57 -8.30
N GLU A 29 -40.83 0.56 -7.65
CA GLU A 29 -39.59 -0.08 -8.12
C GLU A 29 -39.23 -1.34 -7.32
N GLY A 30 -39.91 -1.61 -6.20
CA GLY A 30 -39.70 -2.81 -5.38
C GLY A 30 -38.39 -2.82 -4.58
N SER A 31 -38.19 -3.87 -3.79
CA SER A 31 -37.09 -3.95 -2.80
C SER A 31 -35.71 -4.23 -3.37
N GLU A 32 -35.62 -4.67 -4.63
CA GLU A 32 -34.35 -5.04 -5.27
C GLU A 32 -33.79 -3.91 -6.14
N THR A 33 -34.65 -3.06 -6.72
CA THR A 33 -34.23 -1.95 -7.59
C THR A 33 -34.61 -0.57 -7.05
N GLY A 34 -35.58 -0.48 -6.13
CA GLY A 34 -36.06 0.80 -5.60
C GLY A 34 -35.26 1.38 -4.44
N VAL A 35 -34.10 0.82 -4.09
CA VAL A 35 -33.29 1.29 -2.97
C VAL A 35 -32.28 2.32 -3.46
N TYR A 36 -32.27 3.50 -2.83
CA TYR A 36 -31.35 4.59 -3.15
C TYR A 36 -30.59 5.03 -1.90
N VAL A 37 -29.29 5.28 -2.06
CA VAL A 37 -28.41 5.83 -1.03
C VAL A 37 -27.91 7.20 -1.44
N ARG A 38 -27.73 8.08 -0.47
CA ARG A 38 -27.10 9.38 -0.69
C ARG A 38 -25.58 9.23 -0.67
N LEU A 39 -24.92 9.74 -1.71
CA LEU A 39 -23.47 9.81 -1.86
C LEU A 39 -23.10 11.24 -2.21
N GLY A 40 -22.48 11.92 -1.24
CA GLY A 40 -22.28 13.37 -1.28
C GLY A 40 -23.59 14.13 -1.52
N SER A 41 -23.65 14.88 -2.62
CA SER A 41 -24.82 15.68 -3.02
C SER A 41 -25.84 14.94 -3.88
N THR A 42 -25.57 13.68 -4.27
CA THR A 42 -26.39 12.92 -5.22
C THR A 42 -27.01 11.67 -4.59
N ASN A 43 -28.15 11.21 -5.12
CA ASN A 43 -28.70 9.90 -4.78
C ASN A 43 -28.28 8.89 -5.86
N ARG A 44 -27.88 7.69 -5.44
CA ARG A 44 -27.54 6.59 -6.34
C ARG A 44 -28.34 5.35 -5.99
N GLN A 45 -28.70 4.59 -7.02
CA GLN A 45 -29.33 3.29 -6.85
C GLN A 45 -28.33 2.34 -6.18
N ALA A 46 -28.77 1.65 -5.13
CA ALA A 46 -27.97 0.66 -4.43
C ALA A 46 -27.95 -0.64 -5.23
N ASP A 47 -26.78 -1.25 -5.35
CA ASP A 47 -26.64 -2.60 -5.89
C ASP A 47 -27.05 -3.66 -4.86
N ARG A 48 -27.03 -4.92 -5.29
CA ARG A 48 -27.44 -6.05 -4.45
C ARG A 48 -26.55 -6.19 -3.21
N GLU A 49 -25.25 -5.96 -3.37
CA GLU A 49 -24.24 -6.05 -2.33
C GLU A 49 -24.51 -5.01 -1.23
N LEU A 50 -24.75 -3.75 -1.61
CA LEU A 50 -25.09 -2.66 -0.71
C LEU A 50 -26.47 -2.84 -0.06
N ILE A 51 -27.48 -3.32 -0.81
CA ILE A 51 -28.78 -3.69 -0.23
C ILE A 51 -28.60 -4.75 0.85
N THR A 52 -27.75 -5.75 0.60
CA THR A 52 -27.46 -6.81 1.57
C THR A 52 -26.71 -6.24 2.78
N GLU A 53 -25.76 -5.32 2.58
CA GLU A 53 -25.11 -4.60 3.68
C GLU A 53 -26.12 -3.83 4.55
N LEU A 54 -27.04 -3.09 3.92
CA LEU A 54 -28.07 -2.33 4.62
C LEU A 54 -28.93 -3.24 5.50
N ARG A 55 -29.36 -4.40 4.98
CA ARG A 55 -30.11 -5.41 5.74
C ARG A 55 -29.31 -5.94 6.94
N ARG A 56 -28.06 -6.37 6.71
CA ARG A 56 -27.15 -6.85 7.78
C ARG A 56 -26.97 -5.82 8.89
N SER A 57 -26.79 -4.55 8.51
CA SER A 57 -26.53 -3.46 9.48
C SER A 57 -27.72 -3.23 10.44
N VAL A 58 -28.95 -3.48 9.99
CA VAL A 58 -30.16 -3.38 10.82
C VAL A 58 -30.25 -4.53 11.82
N GLU A 59 -29.83 -5.72 11.42
CA GLU A 59 -29.78 -6.92 12.26
C GLU A 59 -28.61 -6.89 13.27
N GLY A 60 -27.74 -5.87 13.20
CA GLY A 60 -26.54 -5.80 14.01
C GLY A 60 -25.47 -6.83 13.62
N LEU A 61 -25.52 -7.34 12.39
CA LEU A 61 -24.58 -8.31 11.85
C LEU A 61 -23.58 -7.63 10.92
N ALA A 62 -22.30 -7.96 11.06
CA ALA A 62 -21.26 -7.57 10.12
C ALA A 62 -20.94 -8.70 9.13
N PHE A 63 -20.44 -8.34 7.94
CA PHE A 63 -20.08 -9.34 6.93
C PHE A 63 -18.99 -10.30 7.41
N ASP A 64 -17.94 -9.78 8.05
CA ASP A 64 -16.81 -10.57 8.54
C ASP A 64 -17.17 -11.44 9.77
N GLU A 65 -18.31 -11.22 10.41
CA GLU A 65 -18.84 -12.07 11.49
C GLU A 65 -19.65 -13.26 11.01
N MET A 66 -20.04 -13.30 9.73
CA MET A 66 -20.87 -14.37 9.19
C MET A 66 -20.13 -15.72 9.24
N PRO A 67 -20.77 -16.81 9.71
CA PRO A 67 -20.17 -18.13 9.72
C PRO A 67 -20.01 -18.69 8.29
N MET A 68 -19.07 -19.60 8.11
CA MET A 68 -18.87 -20.38 6.89
C MET A 68 -19.06 -21.88 7.18
N PRO A 69 -20.31 -22.40 7.17
CA PRO A 69 -20.62 -23.74 7.67
C PRO A 69 -20.04 -24.91 6.87
N GLY A 70 -19.54 -24.64 5.66
CA GLY A 70 -18.85 -25.64 4.83
C GLY A 70 -17.37 -25.80 5.14
N LEU A 71 -16.85 -25.05 6.11
CA LEU A 71 -15.43 -25.03 6.51
C LEU A 71 -15.28 -25.39 7.98
N SER A 72 -14.06 -25.75 8.38
CA SER A 72 -13.68 -26.09 9.75
C SER A 72 -12.49 -25.24 10.22
N VAL A 73 -12.05 -25.47 11.46
CA VAL A 73 -10.83 -24.86 12.01
C VAL A 73 -9.59 -25.23 11.20
N ASP A 74 -9.58 -26.40 10.55
CA ASP A 74 -8.45 -26.89 9.76
C ASP A 74 -8.26 -26.11 8.46
N ASP A 75 -9.23 -25.31 8.04
CA ASP A 75 -9.11 -24.40 6.88
C ASP A 75 -8.35 -23.10 7.21
N LEU A 76 -7.99 -22.90 8.49
CA LEU A 76 -7.19 -21.76 8.96
C LEU A 76 -5.73 -22.15 9.15
N ASP A 77 -4.81 -21.28 8.72
CA ASP A 77 -3.40 -21.38 9.06
C ASP A 77 -3.15 -20.82 10.47
N LEU A 78 -3.50 -21.63 11.48
CA LEU A 78 -3.33 -21.26 12.88
C LEU A 78 -1.86 -21.14 13.29
N LYS A 79 -0.93 -21.77 12.56
CA LYS A 79 0.51 -21.63 12.84
C LYS A 79 0.98 -20.23 12.44
N ALA A 80 0.64 -19.78 11.24
CA ALA A 80 0.93 -18.42 10.81
C ALA A 80 0.22 -17.38 11.69
N ALA A 81 -1.04 -17.63 12.04
CA ALA A 81 -1.76 -16.78 12.98
C ALA A 81 -1.03 -16.69 14.33
N GLN A 82 -0.66 -17.82 14.94
CA GLN A 82 0.04 -17.85 16.23
C GLN A 82 1.41 -17.13 16.15
N ALA A 83 2.12 -17.23 15.04
CA ALA A 83 3.38 -16.52 14.82
C ALA A 83 3.19 -14.99 14.82
N LEU A 84 2.10 -14.48 14.23
CA LEU A 84 1.77 -13.05 14.22
C LEU A 84 1.45 -12.53 15.64
N PHE A 85 0.62 -13.28 16.39
CA PHE A 85 0.31 -12.93 17.78
C PHE A 85 1.55 -13.05 18.68
N GLY A 86 2.46 -13.99 18.39
CA GLY A 86 3.67 -14.24 19.15
C GLY A 86 3.34 -14.59 20.60
N SER A 87 4.10 -14.06 21.55
CA SER A 87 3.88 -14.26 22.99
C SER A 87 2.73 -13.42 23.57
N ARG A 88 2.10 -12.54 22.78
CA ARG A 88 1.04 -11.64 23.27
C ARG A 88 -0.22 -12.40 23.66
N ARG A 89 -0.54 -13.45 22.90
CA ARG A 89 -1.73 -14.27 23.11
C ARG A 89 -1.55 -15.66 22.50
N GLN A 90 -1.92 -16.68 23.27
CA GLN A 90 -2.06 -18.02 22.75
C GLN A 90 -3.42 -18.17 22.06
N LEU A 91 -3.43 -18.69 20.83
CA LEU A 91 -4.62 -18.94 20.03
C LEU A 91 -5.15 -20.35 20.31
N ASP A 92 -5.67 -20.56 21.51
CA ASP A 92 -6.49 -21.73 21.82
C ASP A 92 -7.92 -21.57 21.29
N GLU A 93 -8.73 -22.63 21.34
CA GLU A 93 -10.12 -22.61 20.87
C GLU A 93 -10.94 -21.47 21.50
N LYS A 94 -10.75 -21.26 22.82
CA LYS A 94 -11.42 -20.18 23.56
C LYS A 94 -11.03 -18.81 23.02
N ALA A 95 -9.75 -18.58 22.72
CA ALA A 95 -9.28 -17.34 22.11
C ALA A 95 -9.87 -17.15 20.71
N LEU A 96 -9.91 -18.20 19.88
CA LEU A 96 -10.50 -18.14 18.55
C LEU A 96 -11.99 -17.76 18.60
N VAL A 97 -12.75 -18.34 19.53
CA VAL A 97 -14.17 -17.98 19.75
C VAL A 97 -14.32 -16.57 20.30
N THR A 98 -13.46 -16.17 21.25
CA THR A 98 -13.48 -14.81 21.85
C THR A 98 -13.18 -13.73 20.81
N LEU A 99 -12.23 -14.01 19.91
CA LEU A 99 -11.88 -13.13 18.80
C LEU A 99 -12.96 -13.11 17.70
N LYS A 100 -13.95 -14.02 17.77
CA LYS A 100 -14.97 -14.30 16.74
C LYS A 100 -14.37 -14.81 15.43
N LEU A 101 -13.20 -15.44 15.51
CA LEU A 101 -12.61 -16.18 14.40
C LEU A 101 -13.36 -17.49 14.17
N LEU A 102 -13.81 -18.14 15.25
CA LEU A 102 -14.74 -19.27 15.19
C LEU A 102 -16.11 -18.86 15.70
N ARG A 103 -17.16 -19.45 15.12
CA ARG A 103 -18.57 -19.30 15.50
C ARG A 103 -19.18 -20.69 15.68
N GLN A 104 -20.10 -20.79 16.63
CA GLN A 104 -20.90 -22.01 16.83
C GLN A 104 -22.06 -22.01 15.83
N GLU A 105 -22.11 -22.98 14.93
CA GLU A 105 -23.18 -23.18 13.97
C GLU A 105 -23.63 -24.64 14.01
N GLN A 106 -24.91 -24.89 14.31
CA GLN A 106 -25.50 -26.24 14.36
C GLN A 106 -24.69 -27.27 15.19
N GLY A 107 -24.08 -26.83 16.29
CA GLY A 107 -23.29 -27.71 17.16
C GLY A 107 -21.82 -27.88 16.76
N GLN A 108 -21.36 -27.24 15.67
CA GLN A 108 -19.98 -27.27 15.22
C GLN A 108 -19.31 -25.89 15.28
N LEU A 109 -18.01 -25.85 15.53
CA LEU A 109 -17.21 -24.64 15.39
C LEU A 109 -16.76 -24.48 13.95
N VAL A 110 -17.17 -23.38 13.33
CA VAL A 110 -16.87 -23.05 11.94
C VAL A 110 -16.22 -21.67 11.86
N PRO A 111 -15.34 -21.41 10.88
CA PRO A 111 -14.69 -20.12 10.75
C PRO A 111 -15.71 -19.05 10.35
N SER A 112 -15.49 -17.82 10.82
CA SER A 112 -16.15 -16.65 10.27
C SER A 112 -15.50 -16.21 8.96
N LYS A 113 -16.20 -15.43 8.15
CA LYS A 113 -15.62 -14.81 6.94
C LYS A 113 -14.36 -13.99 7.27
N GLY A 114 -14.37 -13.28 8.40
CA GLY A 114 -13.22 -12.54 8.90
C GLY A 114 -12.03 -13.45 9.21
N ALA A 115 -12.27 -14.65 9.75
CA ALA A 115 -11.19 -15.61 9.99
C ALA A 115 -10.54 -16.09 8.69
N ILE A 116 -11.33 -16.37 7.66
CA ILE A 116 -10.80 -16.78 6.35
C ILE A 116 -10.07 -15.61 5.67
N LEU A 117 -10.58 -14.39 5.76
CA LEU A 117 -9.90 -13.18 5.25
C LEU A 117 -8.55 -12.94 5.96
N LEU A 118 -8.47 -13.21 7.25
CA LEU A 118 -7.26 -13.01 8.04
C LEU A 118 -6.25 -14.15 7.93
N PHE A 119 -6.71 -15.41 7.95
CA PHE A 119 -5.87 -16.59 8.17
C PHE A 119 -6.31 -17.82 7.36
N GLY A 120 -7.19 -17.68 6.38
CA GLY A 120 -7.66 -18.82 5.57
C GLY A 120 -6.60 -19.33 4.60
N GLN A 121 -6.43 -20.66 4.55
CA GLN A 121 -5.47 -21.30 3.62
C GLN A 121 -5.88 -21.14 2.15
N GLN A 122 -7.19 -21.13 1.86
CA GLN A 122 -7.76 -20.91 0.53
C GLN A 122 -8.53 -19.58 0.44
N ARG A 123 -7.97 -18.52 1.03
CA ARG A 123 -8.61 -17.21 1.12
C ARG A 123 -9.13 -16.68 -0.22
N THR A 124 -8.33 -16.76 -1.28
CA THR A 124 -8.69 -16.25 -2.62
C THR A 124 -9.77 -17.05 -3.31
N PHE A 125 -9.92 -18.34 -2.98
CA PHE A 125 -11.06 -19.13 -3.48
C PHE A 125 -12.39 -18.57 -2.95
N HIS A 126 -12.42 -18.18 -1.67
CA HIS A 126 -13.62 -17.63 -1.04
C HIS A 126 -13.82 -16.13 -1.30
N PHE A 127 -12.72 -15.39 -1.43
CA PHE A 127 -12.70 -13.94 -1.61
C PHE A 127 -11.72 -13.54 -2.71
N PRO A 128 -12.07 -13.75 -4.00
CA PRO A 128 -11.16 -13.55 -5.13
C PRO A 128 -10.72 -12.09 -5.32
N ASP A 129 -11.46 -11.14 -4.75
CA ASP A 129 -11.17 -9.70 -4.83
C ASP A 129 -10.51 -9.13 -3.56
N ALA A 130 -10.23 -9.97 -2.55
CA ALA A 130 -9.62 -9.54 -1.29
C ALA A 130 -8.09 -9.39 -1.36
N TRP A 131 -7.60 -8.72 -2.39
CA TRP A 131 -6.17 -8.44 -2.60
C TRP A 131 -5.94 -6.92 -2.75
N VAL A 132 -4.67 -6.50 -2.70
CA VAL A 132 -4.30 -5.09 -2.82
C VAL A 132 -3.46 -4.87 -4.06
N GLN A 133 -3.90 -3.94 -4.91
CA GLN A 133 -3.16 -3.52 -6.10
C GLN A 133 -2.33 -2.28 -5.76
N CYS A 134 -1.01 -2.38 -5.85
CA CYS A 134 -0.11 -1.26 -5.67
C CYS A 134 0.51 -0.86 -7.02
N GLY A 135 0.52 0.43 -7.33
CA GLY A 135 1.13 0.95 -8.56
C GLY A 135 1.84 2.28 -8.35
N ARG A 136 3.05 2.42 -8.91
CA ARG A 136 3.81 3.66 -9.02
C ARG A 136 3.63 4.19 -10.43
N PHE A 137 3.16 5.43 -10.57
CA PHE A 137 2.83 6.04 -11.85
C PHE A 137 3.64 7.31 -12.11
N ILE A 138 4.30 7.42 -13.26
CA ILE A 138 5.02 8.63 -13.63
C ILE A 138 4.01 9.75 -13.91
N GLY A 139 4.24 10.93 -13.35
CA GLY A 139 3.34 12.06 -13.46
C GLY A 139 2.16 12.00 -12.48
N LYS A 140 1.01 12.52 -12.92
CA LYS A 140 -0.16 12.79 -12.08
C LYS A 140 -1.39 11.95 -12.41
N ASP A 141 -1.29 11.14 -13.46
CA ASP A 141 -2.34 10.25 -13.96
C ASP A 141 -1.84 8.81 -14.04
N LYS A 142 -2.71 7.91 -14.52
CA LYS A 142 -2.44 6.46 -14.60
C LYS A 142 -1.93 6.04 -15.99
N ALA A 143 -1.47 6.97 -16.82
CA ALA A 143 -1.08 6.67 -18.20
C ALA A 143 0.25 5.90 -18.26
N ASP A 144 1.20 6.23 -17.38
CA ASP A 144 2.53 5.62 -17.37
C ASP A 144 2.78 4.92 -16.03
N ILE A 145 2.77 3.57 -16.06
CA ILE A 145 3.03 2.74 -14.89
C ILE A 145 4.53 2.38 -14.83
N PHE A 146 5.20 2.86 -13.80
CA PHE A 146 6.62 2.62 -13.58
C PHE A 146 6.87 1.26 -12.91
N ASP A 147 6.08 0.94 -11.89
CA ASP A 147 6.19 -0.31 -11.14
C ASP A 147 4.83 -0.68 -10.54
N HIS A 148 4.61 -1.97 -10.34
CA HIS A 148 3.39 -2.46 -9.71
C HIS A 148 3.61 -3.79 -9.00
N ILE A 149 2.75 -4.07 -8.02
CA ILE A 149 2.68 -5.35 -7.33
C ILE A 149 1.24 -5.62 -6.93
N ASP A 150 0.82 -6.87 -7.12
CA ASP A 150 -0.44 -7.38 -6.59
C ASP A 150 -0.12 -8.15 -5.30
N ILE A 151 -0.70 -7.70 -4.18
CA ILE A 151 -0.46 -8.25 -2.85
C ILE A 151 -1.64 -9.14 -2.49
N ASP A 152 -1.40 -10.45 -2.57
CA ASP A 152 -2.33 -11.52 -2.22
C ASP A 152 -1.89 -12.23 -0.93
N GLU A 153 -1.71 -11.44 0.12
CA GLU A 153 -1.27 -11.92 1.43
C GLU A 153 -2.39 -11.78 2.47
N PRO A 154 -2.35 -12.56 3.57
CA PRO A 154 -3.12 -12.30 4.78
C PRO A 154 -3.15 -10.81 5.17
N LEU A 155 -4.33 -10.29 5.52
CA LEU A 155 -4.53 -8.85 5.71
C LEU A 155 -3.55 -8.17 6.68
N PRO A 156 -3.14 -8.78 7.82
CA PRO A 156 -2.12 -8.17 8.69
C PRO A 156 -0.75 -8.04 8.03
N GLN A 157 -0.38 -8.99 7.17
CA GLN A 157 0.90 -9.01 6.45
C GLN A 157 0.89 -8.01 5.29
N ALA A 158 -0.25 -7.91 4.59
CA ALA A 158 -0.45 -6.96 3.51
C ALA A 158 -0.12 -5.51 3.91
N VAL A 159 -0.38 -5.11 5.16
CA VAL A 159 0.02 -3.78 5.68
C VAL A 159 1.52 -3.54 5.48
N GLU A 160 2.37 -4.48 5.92
CA GLU A 160 3.82 -4.32 5.83
C GLU A 160 4.29 -4.37 4.38
N SER A 161 3.71 -5.25 3.55
CA SER A 161 4.04 -5.35 2.12
C SER A 161 3.69 -4.09 1.34
N ILE A 162 2.54 -3.46 1.63
CA ILE A 162 2.17 -2.15 1.07
C ILE A 162 3.17 -1.08 1.50
N MET A 163 3.52 -1.04 2.80
CA MET A 163 4.47 -0.05 3.31
C MET A 163 5.88 -0.26 2.74
N LEU A 164 6.29 -1.50 2.48
CA LEU A 164 7.54 -1.81 1.79
C LEU A 164 7.53 -1.29 0.36
N PHE A 165 6.43 -1.50 -0.38
CA PHE A 165 6.25 -0.96 -1.72
C PHE A 165 6.35 0.57 -1.73
N LEU A 166 5.65 1.25 -0.82
CA LEU A 166 5.71 2.72 -0.73
C LEU A 166 7.12 3.21 -0.40
N LYS A 167 7.82 2.57 0.54
CA LYS A 167 9.22 2.90 0.88
C LYS A 167 10.18 2.68 -0.28
N LYS A 168 10.00 1.61 -1.06
CA LYS A 168 10.83 1.30 -2.24
C LYS A 168 10.85 2.46 -3.25
N HIS A 169 9.75 3.20 -3.36
CA HIS A 169 9.59 4.31 -4.29
C HIS A 169 9.70 5.69 -3.64
N ALA A 170 9.98 5.76 -2.34
CA ALA A 170 10.25 7.00 -1.63
C ALA A 170 11.74 7.32 -1.64
N MET A 171 12.08 8.60 -1.60
CA MET A 171 13.46 9.04 -1.36
C MET A 171 13.77 8.94 0.14
N ARG A 172 15.00 8.57 0.47
CA ARG A 172 15.49 8.45 1.85
C ARG A 172 16.63 9.42 2.08
N GLY A 173 16.40 10.43 2.91
CA GLY A 173 17.41 11.34 3.46
C GLY A 173 17.89 10.89 4.84
N ALA A 174 18.87 11.61 5.38
CA ALA A 174 19.37 11.42 6.74
C ALA A 174 19.32 12.76 7.49
N ASP A 175 18.68 12.77 8.64
CA ASP A 175 18.71 13.88 9.59
C ASP A 175 19.77 13.61 10.67
N PHE A 176 20.66 14.59 10.85
CA PHE A 176 21.78 14.58 11.79
C PHE A 176 21.61 15.60 12.93
N SER A 177 20.44 16.25 13.03
CA SER A 177 20.14 17.24 14.07
C SER A 177 20.14 16.65 15.49
N GLU A 178 19.95 15.34 15.62
CA GLU A 178 20.03 14.60 16.87
C GLU A 178 21.30 13.75 16.97
N LEU A 179 21.66 13.35 18.20
CA LEU A 179 22.85 12.53 18.51
C LEU A 179 22.85 11.16 17.80
N ARG A 180 21.70 10.74 17.26
CA ARG A 180 21.53 9.54 16.42
C ARG A 180 20.93 9.95 15.09
N ARG A 181 21.54 9.47 14.00
CA ARG A 181 21.00 9.58 12.65
C ARG A 181 19.56 9.05 12.60
N LYS A 182 18.66 9.86 12.04
CA LYS A 182 17.29 9.45 11.70
C LYS A 182 17.12 9.40 10.19
N ASP A 183 16.67 8.28 9.66
CA ASP A 183 16.28 8.20 8.25
C ASP A 183 14.97 8.97 8.06
N VAL A 184 14.98 9.99 7.20
CA VAL A 184 13.80 10.79 6.84
C VAL A 184 13.33 10.38 5.46
N TRP A 185 12.07 9.96 5.36
CA TRP A 185 11.48 9.56 4.09
C TRP A 185 10.76 10.74 3.46
N SER A 186 10.78 10.83 2.14
CA SER A 186 10.09 11.88 1.39
C SER A 186 8.56 11.74 1.38
N ILE A 187 8.04 10.71 2.05
CA ILE A 187 6.60 10.44 2.20
C ILE A 187 6.25 10.31 3.69
N PRO A 188 5.05 10.74 4.12
CA PRO A 188 4.65 10.70 5.52
C PRO A 188 4.25 9.29 5.96
N LEU A 189 5.23 8.46 6.34
CA LEU A 189 5.03 7.03 6.62
C LEU A 189 4.00 6.74 7.72
N SER A 190 3.94 7.56 8.77
CA SER A 190 2.96 7.46 9.86
C SER A 190 1.53 7.64 9.36
N ILE A 191 1.28 8.70 8.58
CA ILE A 191 0.00 8.98 7.93
C ILE A 191 -0.38 7.82 7.01
N LEU A 192 0.54 7.41 6.14
CA LEU A 192 0.28 6.35 5.17
C LEU A 192 -0.01 5.01 5.85
N ARG A 193 0.70 4.68 6.94
CA ARG A 193 0.43 3.46 7.71
C ARG A 193 -1.00 3.45 8.26
N GLU A 194 -1.43 4.55 8.86
CA GLU A 194 -2.80 4.67 9.38
C GLU A 194 -3.85 4.63 8.26
N VAL A 195 -3.60 5.28 7.11
CA VAL A 195 -4.51 5.25 5.96
C VAL A 195 -4.62 3.83 5.38
N VAL A 196 -3.51 3.11 5.21
CA VAL A 196 -3.49 1.73 4.71
C VAL A 196 -4.22 0.79 5.66
N ILE A 197 -3.97 0.91 6.96
CA ILE A 197 -4.64 0.09 7.97
C ILE A 197 -6.15 0.37 7.95
N ASN A 198 -6.56 1.64 7.90
CA ASN A 198 -7.97 2.01 7.81
C ASN A 198 -8.63 1.49 6.53
N ALA A 199 -7.93 1.50 5.40
CA ALA A 199 -8.42 0.90 4.16
C ALA A 199 -8.70 -0.59 4.34
N ILE A 200 -7.74 -1.35 4.89
CA ILE A 200 -7.88 -2.80 5.10
C ILE A 200 -9.02 -3.14 6.07
N ILE A 201 -9.13 -2.46 7.20
CA ILE A 201 -10.16 -2.79 8.21
C ILE A 201 -11.56 -2.31 7.81
N HIS A 202 -11.67 -1.31 6.94
CA HIS A 202 -12.95 -0.75 6.49
C HIS A 202 -13.31 -1.11 5.03
N ALA A 203 -12.58 -2.03 4.40
CA ALA A 203 -12.91 -2.53 3.07
C ALA A 203 -14.22 -3.31 3.05
N ASP A 204 -15.03 -3.12 2.01
CA ASP A 204 -16.18 -3.97 1.73
C ASP A 204 -15.77 -5.25 0.98
N TYR A 205 -15.34 -6.26 1.74
CA TYR A 205 -14.97 -7.58 1.20
C TYR A 205 -16.15 -8.39 0.64
N SER A 206 -17.37 -7.84 0.65
CA SER A 206 -18.53 -8.47 0.01
C SER A 206 -18.70 -8.09 -1.46
N GLN A 207 -18.05 -7.01 -1.90
CA GLN A 207 -18.09 -6.55 -3.29
C GLN A 207 -17.18 -7.37 -4.20
N ARG A 208 -17.64 -7.59 -5.43
CA ARG A 208 -16.88 -8.29 -6.48
C ARG A 208 -16.18 -7.30 -7.41
N GLY A 209 -15.04 -7.71 -7.98
CA GLY A 209 -14.25 -6.91 -8.92
C GLY A 209 -13.63 -5.64 -8.32
N ALA A 210 -13.51 -5.57 -6.99
CA ALA A 210 -13.16 -4.35 -6.29
C ALA A 210 -12.05 -4.54 -5.24
N PRO A 211 -10.78 -4.73 -5.66
CA PRO A 211 -9.66 -4.75 -4.75
C PRO A 211 -9.38 -3.36 -4.18
N ILE A 212 -8.67 -3.33 -3.04
CA ILE A 212 -8.04 -2.11 -2.53
C ILE A 212 -6.96 -1.69 -3.52
N ARG A 213 -6.85 -0.39 -3.80
CA ARG A 213 -5.83 0.15 -4.71
C ARG A 213 -4.99 1.20 -4.01
N VAL A 214 -3.68 1.09 -4.13
CA VAL A 214 -2.70 2.08 -3.66
C VAL A 214 -1.97 2.60 -4.89
N ALA A 215 -2.23 3.87 -5.24
CA ALA A 215 -1.60 4.52 -6.38
C ALA A 215 -0.65 5.60 -5.90
N PHE A 216 0.63 5.46 -6.24
CA PHE A 216 1.69 6.40 -5.91
C PHE A 216 2.04 7.22 -7.15
N PHE A 217 1.58 8.46 -7.19
CA PHE A 217 1.89 9.46 -8.21
C PHE A 217 3.05 10.35 -7.76
N ASP A 218 3.56 11.17 -8.67
CA ASP A 218 4.66 12.08 -8.33
C ASP A 218 4.28 13.05 -7.22
N ASP A 219 3.03 13.53 -7.17
CA ASP A 219 2.60 14.58 -6.24
C ASP A 219 1.73 14.09 -5.06
N ARG A 220 1.30 12.83 -5.07
CA ARG A 220 0.38 12.29 -4.05
C ARG A 220 0.37 10.75 -4.02
N ILE A 221 -0.12 10.22 -2.92
CA ILE A 221 -0.49 8.82 -2.79
C ILE A 221 -2.00 8.73 -2.59
N GLU A 222 -2.67 7.92 -3.40
CA GLU A 222 -4.10 7.63 -3.28
C GLU A 222 -4.30 6.21 -2.76
N VAL A 223 -5.13 6.06 -1.74
CA VAL A 223 -5.61 4.75 -1.25
C VAL A 223 -7.11 4.69 -1.50
N GLU A 224 -7.52 3.80 -2.39
CA GLU A 224 -8.90 3.59 -2.80
C GLU A 224 -9.40 2.24 -2.28
N ASN A 225 -10.57 2.25 -1.63
CA ASN A 225 -11.14 1.12 -0.93
C ASN A 225 -12.52 0.75 -1.53
N PRO A 226 -12.86 -0.54 -1.72
CA PRO A 226 -14.25 -0.95 -1.97
C PRO A 226 -15.18 -0.51 -0.85
N GLY A 227 -16.38 -0.06 -1.23
CA GLY A 227 -17.40 0.39 -0.29
C GLY A 227 -17.43 1.90 -0.10
N ILE A 228 -18.54 2.36 0.47
CA ILE A 228 -18.84 3.75 0.82
C ILE A 228 -18.82 3.90 2.34
N LEU A 229 -19.05 5.11 2.86
CA LEU A 229 -19.22 5.27 4.30
C LEU A 229 -20.43 4.45 4.79
N LEU A 230 -20.31 3.90 6.00
CA LEU A 230 -21.43 3.17 6.58
C LEU A 230 -22.65 4.10 6.70
N PRO A 231 -23.86 3.61 6.41
CA PRO A 231 -25.08 4.40 6.41
C PRO A 231 -25.24 5.26 7.69
N GLY A 232 -25.47 6.56 7.49
CA GLY A 232 -25.54 7.53 8.57
C GLY A 232 -24.18 7.94 9.13
N MET A 233 -23.11 7.83 8.35
CA MET A 233 -21.86 8.56 8.54
C MET A 233 -21.64 9.51 7.37
N THR A 234 -21.02 10.64 7.66
CA THR A 234 -20.51 11.59 6.67
C THR A 234 -18.99 11.69 6.77
N ILE A 235 -18.36 12.28 5.73
CA ILE A 235 -16.92 12.56 5.76
C ILE A 235 -16.59 13.52 6.91
N GLU A 236 -17.48 14.47 7.20
CA GLU A 236 -17.31 15.43 8.29
C GLU A 236 -17.35 14.73 9.66
N ASP A 237 -18.29 13.80 9.88
CA ASP A 237 -18.31 12.98 11.10
C ASP A 237 -16.99 12.23 11.30
N MET A 238 -16.46 11.66 10.21
CA MET A 238 -15.19 10.93 10.24
C MET A 238 -13.98 11.85 10.52
N LYS A 239 -13.94 13.06 9.93
CA LYS A 239 -12.94 14.10 10.27
C LYS A 239 -13.05 14.50 11.74
N GLN A 240 -14.27 14.51 12.28
CA GLN A 240 -14.56 14.68 13.70
C GLN A 240 -14.35 13.40 14.53
N GLY A 241 -13.69 12.38 14.01
CA GLY A 241 -13.30 11.19 14.79
C GLY A 241 -14.47 10.30 15.20
N VAL A 242 -15.67 10.52 14.65
CA VAL A 242 -16.75 9.54 14.73
C VAL A 242 -16.32 8.33 13.91
N SER A 243 -16.39 7.14 14.50
CA SER A 243 -15.99 5.91 13.85
C SER A 243 -17.08 4.85 14.01
N LYS A 244 -17.40 4.17 12.90
CA LYS A 244 -18.20 2.94 12.90
C LYS A 244 -17.39 1.81 12.28
N ILE A 245 -17.36 0.67 12.94
CA ILE A 245 -16.56 -0.48 12.53
C ILE A 245 -17.36 -1.30 11.50
N ARG A 246 -16.82 -1.46 10.28
CA ARG A 246 -17.41 -2.28 9.22
C ARG A 246 -17.08 -3.75 9.40
N ASN A 247 -15.84 -4.06 9.77
CA ASN A 247 -15.34 -5.42 9.97
C ASN A 247 -14.86 -5.60 11.43
N PRO A 248 -15.76 -5.93 12.39
CA PRO A 248 -15.42 -6.11 13.80
C PRO A 248 -14.44 -7.23 14.11
N VAL A 249 -14.48 -8.35 13.39
CA VAL A 249 -13.52 -9.47 13.58
C VAL A 249 -12.12 -9.03 13.16
N ILE A 250 -12.00 -8.45 11.96
CA ILE A 250 -10.73 -7.93 11.44
C ILE A 250 -10.16 -6.87 12.38
N THR A 251 -10.99 -5.90 12.77
CA THR A 251 -10.58 -4.80 13.65
C THR A 251 -10.14 -5.32 15.03
N ARG A 252 -10.82 -6.33 15.59
CA ARG A 252 -10.43 -6.95 16.86
C ARG A 252 -9.05 -7.59 16.77
N VAL A 253 -8.77 -8.33 15.71
CA VAL A 253 -7.45 -8.93 15.48
C VAL A 253 -6.39 -7.86 15.30
N PHE A 254 -6.64 -6.83 14.49
CA PHE A 254 -5.70 -5.72 14.30
C PHE A 254 -5.38 -4.98 15.62
N ARG A 255 -6.35 -4.85 16.52
CA ARG A 255 -6.12 -4.30 17.87
C ARG A 255 -5.23 -5.21 18.72
N GLU A 256 -5.47 -6.51 18.73
CA GLU A 256 -4.64 -7.47 19.49
C GLU A 256 -3.21 -7.55 18.96
N LEU A 257 -3.02 -7.26 17.67
CA LEU A 257 -1.70 -7.13 17.04
C LEU A 257 -1.06 -5.74 17.25
N ASN A 258 -1.70 -4.83 17.99
CA ASN A 258 -1.28 -3.43 18.18
C ASN A 258 -1.08 -2.65 16.87
N LEU A 259 -1.85 -2.98 15.84
CA LEU A 259 -1.84 -2.26 14.56
C LEU A 259 -2.81 -1.07 14.57
N VAL A 260 -3.86 -1.12 15.39
CA VAL A 260 -4.90 -0.08 15.46
C VAL A 260 -5.16 0.31 16.92
N GLU A 261 -5.41 1.60 17.15
CA GLU A 261 -5.82 2.11 18.45
C GLU A 261 -7.32 1.97 18.75
N GLN A 262 -7.67 1.98 20.05
CA GLN A 262 -9.04 1.71 20.49
C GLN A 262 -10.00 2.91 20.37
N TRP A 263 -9.49 4.14 20.33
CA TRP A 263 -10.27 5.37 20.58
C TRP A 263 -10.78 6.10 19.33
N GLY A 264 -10.63 5.54 18.12
CA GLY A 264 -11.05 6.21 16.87
C GLY A 264 -10.27 7.51 16.59
N SER A 265 -9.12 7.71 17.25
CA SER A 265 -8.33 8.95 17.16
C SER A 265 -7.45 9.03 15.91
N GLY A 266 -7.29 7.91 15.19
CA GLY A 266 -6.33 7.74 14.10
C GLY A 266 -6.52 8.77 12.98
N VAL A 267 -7.75 8.93 12.48
CA VAL A 267 -8.06 9.92 11.43
C VAL A 267 -7.75 11.35 11.91
N ARG A 268 -8.24 11.76 13.07
CA ARG A 268 -7.93 13.10 13.62
C ARG A 268 -6.43 13.32 13.80
N ARG A 269 -5.68 12.29 14.18
CA ARG A 269 -4.23 12.36 14.36
C ARG A 269 -3.51 12.62 13.06
N ILE A 270 -3.85 11.91 11.98
CA ILE A 270 -3.18 12.10 10.69
C ILE A 270 -3.45 13.48 10.08
N PHE A 271 -4.64 14.07 10.29
CA PHE A 271 -4.90 15.46 9.89
C PHE A 271 -4.01 16.45 10.65
N LYS A 272 -3.91 16.32 11.98
CA LYS A 272 -3.01 17.15 12.79
C LYS A 272 -1.54 16.96 12.44
N GLU A 273 -1.16 15.74 12.10
CA GLU A 273 0.20 15.42 11.69
C GLU A 273 0.53 16.01 10.31
N ALA A 274 -0.40 15.92 9.36
CA ALA A 274 -0.26 16.57 8.05
C ALA A 274 -0.05 18.08 8.18
N GLU A 275 -0.83 18.74 9.04
CA GLU A 275 -0.68 20.17 9.33
C GLU A 275 0.71 20.50 9.90
N LYS A 276 1.20 19.72 10.87
CA LYS A 276 2.55 19.89 11.44
C LYS A 276 3.67 19.70 10.42
N LEU A 277 3.47 18.79 9.46
CA LEU A 277 4.42 18.53 8.37
C LEU A 277 4.31 19.56 7.23
N GLY A 278 3.35 20.49 7.30
CA GLY A 278 3.12 21.47 6.23
C GLY A 278 2.65 20.84 4.93
N LEU A 279 1.97 19.68 5.00
CA LEU A 279 1.39 19.05 3.82
C LEU A 279 0.14 19.81 3.36
N PRO A 280 -0.16 19.82 2.05
CA PRO A 280 -1.48 20.19 1.57
C PRO A 280 -2.58 19.35 2.26
N GLU A 281 -3.80 19.89 2.35
CA GLU A 281 -4.90 19.22 3.06
C GLU A 281 -5.16 17.82 2.49
N LEU A 282 -5.22 16.83 3.39
CA LEU A 282 -5.62 15.46 3.05
C LEU A 282 -7.06 15.46 2.52
N GLN A 283 -7.31 14.73 1.44
CA GLN A 283 -8.64 14.67 0.84
C GLN A 283 -9.26 13.29 1.03
N ILE A 284 -10.56 13.29 1.31
CA ILE A 284 -11.37 12.08 1.45
C ILE A 284 -12.60 12.29 0.60
N MET A 285 -12.94 11.31 -0.24
CA MET A 285 -14.04 11.43 -1.17
C MET A 285 -14.70 10.07 -1.46
N GLU A 286 -16.02 10.11 -1.65
CA GLU A 286 -16.80 9.00 -2.20
C GLU A 286 -16.85 9.14 -3.72
N ILE A 287 -16.18 8.25 -4.44
CA ILE A 287 -16.20 8.20 -5.91
C ILE A 287 -16.80 6.86 -6.32
N GLY A 288 -17.92 6.87 -7.03
CA GLY A 288 -18.52 5.58 -7.36
C GLY A 288 -19.17 4.96 -6.12
N MET A 289 -18.86 3.69 -5.90
CA MET A 289 -19.13 2.96 -4.66
C MET A 289 -17.82 2.67 -3.92
N ARG A 290 -16.89 3.63 -3.97
CA ARG A 290 -15.55 3.53 -3.40
C ARG A 290 -15.24 4.74 -2.56
N MET A 291 -14.45 4.52 -1.52
CA MET A 291 -13.81 5.56 -0.73
C MET A 291 -12.40 5.78 -1.24
N ARG A 292 -12.00 7.04 -1.47
CA ARG A 292 -10.63 7.41 -1.79
C ARG A 292 -10.08 8.35 -0.74
N PHE A 293 -8.92 8.00 -0.21
CA PHE A 293 -8.09 8.84 0.64
C PHE A 293 -6.88 9.33 -0.17
N VAL A 294 -6.64 10.63 -0.21
CA VAL A 294 -5.54 11.25 -0.94
C VAL A 294 -4.59 11.89 0.07
N VAL A 295 -3.33 11.49 0.00
CA VAL A 295 -2.22 12.04 0.79
C VAL A 295 -1.28 12.80 -0.15
N PRO A 296 -1.40 14.14 -0.24
CA PRO A 296 -0.49 14.97 -1.00
C PRO A 296 0.93 14.89 -0.45
N LEU A 297 1.92 15.01 -1.33
CA LEU A 297 3.33 15.11 -0.96
C LEU A 297 3.77 16.57 -0.91
N GLN A 298 4.71 16.89 -0.02
CA GLN A 298 5.24 18.25 0.12
C GLN A 298 6.00 18.70 -1.14
N GLN A 299 6.71 17.77 -1.76
CA GLN A 299 7.42 17.97 -3.02
C GLN A 299 7.12 16.79 -3.93
N ALA A 300 6.99 17.07 -5.22
CA ALA A 300 6.75 16.02 -6.21
C ALA A 300 7.98 15.13 -6.35
N LEU A 301 7.79 13.82 -6.24
CA LEU A 301 8.83 12.80 -6.39
C LEU A 301 8.83 12.28 -7.81
N ALA A 302 9.12 13.16 -8.77
CA ALA A 302 9.19 12.78 -10.18
C ALA A 302 10.18 11.62 -10.37
N VAL A 303 9.72 10.54 -11.00
CA VAL A 303 10.65 9.52 -11.50
C VAL A 303 11.38 10.15 -12.68
N GLN A 304 12.71 10.25 -12.60
CA GLN A 304 13.51 10.58 -13.77
C GLN A 304 13.48 9.37 -14.73
N GLY A 305 12.46 9.33 -15.59
CA GLY A 305 12.47 8.50 -16.78
C GLY A 305 13.54 9.04 -17.72
N THR A 306 14.48 8.20 -18.14
CA THR A 306 15.55 8.57 -19.05
C THR A 306 14.99 9.12 -20.36
N LEU A 307 15.18 10.42 -20.61
CA LEU A 307 15.65 11.03 -21.86
C LEU A 307 16.02 12.50 -21.52
N ASP A 308 17.19 12.69 -20.91
CA ASP A 308 18.18 13.68 -21.36
C ASP A 308 19.36 13.74 -20.38
N ASN A 309 20.56 13.71 -20.96
CA ASN A 309 21.81 13.99 -20.29
C ASN A 309 21.76 15.40 -19.70
N GLU A 310 21.91 15.51 -18.37
CA GLU A 310 23.01 16.22 -17.73
C GLU A 310 22.72 16.39 -16.23
N GLN A 311 23.70 15.98 -15.43
CA GLN A 311 24.00 16.47 -14.09
C GLN A 311 23.12 16.04 -12.89
N VAL A 312 23.74 15.11 -12.14
CA VAL A 312 23.74 14.98 -10.67
C VAL A 312 22.50 14.35 -10.02
N SER A 313 22.55 13.02 -9.86
CA SER A 313 22.05 12.39 -8.64
C SER A 313 23.12 11.43 -8.09
N GLU A 314 23.90 11.92 -7.14
CA GLU A 314 24.79 11.10 -6.34
C GLU A 314 23.98 10.34 -5.28
N GLN A 315 24.30 9.05 -5.16
CA GLN A 315 24.18 8.20 -3.97
C GLN A 315 22.83 7.49 -3.70
N VAL A 316 22.67 6.33 -4.35
CA VAL A 316 22.09 5.13 -3.73
C VAL A 316 23.10 3.97 -3.88
N SER A 317 23.33 3.26 -2.78
CA SER A 317 23.82 1.86 -2.68
C SER A 317 25.25 1.62 -2.18
N GLU A 318 25.45 1.70 -0.86
CA GLU A 318 26.68 1.22 -0.18
C GLU A 318 26.90 -0.31 -0.30
N GLN A 319 25.87 -1.10 -0.66
CA GLN A 319 26.08 -2.54 -0.92
C GLN A 319 26.54 -2.84 -2.36
N VAL A 320 26.35 -1.91 -3.31
CA VAL A 320 26.85 -2.03 -4.70
C VAL A 320 28.30 -1.54 -4.82
N SER A 321 28.83 -0.81 -3.83
CA SER A 321 30.19 -0.25 -3.88
C SER A 321 31.30 -1.31 -3.84
N GLU A 322 31.19 -2.34 -2.99
CA GLU A 322 32.25 -3.36 -2.87
C GLU A 322 32.38 -4.23 -4.13
N GLN A 323 31.27 -4.70 -4.70
CA GLN A 323 31.33 -5.53 -5.92
C GLN A 323 31.77 -4.70 -7.14
N VAL A 324 31.32 -3.45 -7.25
CA VAL A 324 31.76 -2.55 -8.32
C VAL A 324 33.24 -2.23 -8.20
N ASN A 325 33.73 -1.92 -7.00
CA ASN A 325 35.17 -1.72 -6.77
C ASN A 325 35.97 -2.97 -7.09
N ALA A 326 35.49 -4.16 -6.73
CA ALA A 326 36.16 -5.41 -7.07
C ALA A 326 36.26 -5.64 -8.59
N ILE A 327 35.19 -5.32 -9.35
CA ILE A 327 35.19 -5.40 -10.82
C ILE A 327 36.18 -4.40 -11.43
N LEU A 328 36.18 -3.16 -10.98
CA LEU A 328 37.10 -2.12 -11.49
C LEU A 328 38.56 -2.45 -11.16
N LEU A 329 38.84 -2.93 -9.94
CA LEU A 329 40.17 -3.40 -9.53
C LEU A 329 40.63 -4.62 -10.34
N ALA A 330 39.73 -5.51 -10.72
CA ALA A 330 40.04 -6.65 -11.59
C ALA A 330 40.47 -6.18 -12.99
N CYS A 331 39.76 -5.21 -13.58
CA CYS A 331 40.12 -4.59 -14.86
C CYS A 331 41.43 -3.78 -14.80
N ARG A 332 41.84 -3.28 -13.63
CA ARG A 332 43.14 -2.60 -13.46
C ARG A 332 44.33 -3.54 -13.71
N ARG A 333 44.15 -4.85 -13.53
CA ARG A 333 45.19 -5.89 -13.70
C ARG A 333 45.28 -6.44 -15.13
N GLY A 334 44.53 -5.88 -16.07
CA GLY A 334 44.48 -6.28 -17.48
C GLY A 334 43.07 -6.59 -17.97
N ASP A 335 42.93 -6.89 -19.25
CA ASP A 335 41.64 -7.16 -19.88
C ASP A 335 41.05 -8.49 -19.35
N LYS A 336 39.79 -8.44 -18.87
CA LYS A 336 39.12 -9.56 -18.21
C LYS A 336 37.91 -10.05 -18.97
N SER A 337 37.68 -11.36 -18.96
CA SER A 337 36.44 -11.94 -19.44
C SER A 337 35.28 -11.62 -18.50
N LYS A 338 34.04 -11.76 -19.02
CA LYS A 338 32.82 -11.62 -18.22
C LYS A 338 32.84 -12.49 -16.96
N GLN A 339 33.36 -13.72 -17.07
CA GLN A 339 33.39 -14.67 -15.96
C GLN A 339 34.38 -14.21 -14.88
N GLU A 340 35.59 -13.79 -15.27
CA GLU A 340 36.60 -13.30 -14.33
C GLU A 340 36.14 -12.05 -13.56
N LEU A 341 35.34 -11.17 -14.17
CA LEU A 341 34.78 -10.01 -13.48
C LEU A 341 33.73 -10.38 -12.43
N LEU A 342 32.87 -11.35 -12.74
CA LEU A 342 31.87 -11.83 -11.79
C LEU A 342 32.52 -12.60 -10.64
N GLU A 343 33.55 -13.41 -10.94
CA GLU A 343 34.35 -14.12 -9.93
C GLU A 343 35.08 -13.14 -9.01
N ALA A 344 35.67 -12.07 -9.55
CA ALA A 344 36.31 -11.02 -8.75
C ALA A 344 35.33 -10.33 -7.78
N ALA A 345 34.06 -10.25 -8.15
CA ALA A 345 32.98 -9.71 -7.31
C ALA A 345 32.32 -10.74 -6.38
N GLY A 346 32.74 -12.01 -6.40
CA GLY A 346 32.14 -13.09 -5.60
C GLY A 346 30.74 -13.51 -6.06
N LEU A 347 30.38 -13.28 -7.33
CA LEU A 347 29.03 -13.47 -7.85
C LEU A 347 28.89 -14.75 -8.68
N ALA A 348 27.92 -15.60 -8.32
CA ALA A 348 27.50 -16.77 -9.11
C ALA A 348 26.20 -16.49 -9.89
N ASN A 349 25.98 -17.17 -11.03
CA ASN A 349 24.94 -16.90 -12.05
C ASN A 349 25.27 -15.72 -12.99
N ALA A 350 25.66 -16.05 -14.23
CA ALA A 350 26.27 -15.10 -15.17
C ALA A 350 25.28 -14.19 -15.92
N TYR A 351 24.00 -14.54 -16.02
CA TYR A 351 23.04 -13.74 -16.80
C TYR A 351 22.52 -12.55 -16.00
N LEU A 352 21.96 -12.80 -14.82
CA LEU A 352 21.36 -11.76 -13.98
C LEU A 352 22.42 -10.79 -13.44
N ASN A 353 23.56 -11.30 -13.02
CA ASN A 353 24.62 -10.47 -12.44
C ASN A 353 25.37 -9.63 -13.49
N TYR A 354 25.42 -10.08 -14.74
CA TYR A 354 25.93 -9.22 -15.81
C TYR A 354 25.07 -7.98 -15.99
N LYS A 355 23.74 -8.14 -16.06
CA LYS A 355 22.82 -7.00 -16.17
C LYS A 355 22.89 -6.07 -14.95
N ARG A 356 23.11 -6.62 -13.76
CA ARG A 356 23.15 -5.84 -12.51
C ARG A 356 24.48 -5.15 -12.23
N HIS A 357 25.62 -5.74 -12.64
CA HIS A 357 26.94 -5.28 -12.19
C HIS A 357 27.91 -4.92 -13.32
N ILE A 358 27.79 -5.50 -14.51
CA ILE A 358 28.74 -5.24 -15.62
C ILE A 358 28.12 -4.28 -16.65
N ALA A 359 26.86 -4.48 -17.04
CA ALA A 359 26.16 -3.59 -17.96
C ALA A 359 26.14 -2.12 -17.51
N PRO A 360 25.87 -1.81 -16.21
CA PRO A 360 25.89 -0.42 -15.76
C PRO A 360 27.29 0.23 -15.82
N LEU A 361 28.37 -0.56 -15.70
CA LEU A 361 29.73 -0.03 -15.79
C LEU A 361 30.14 0.26 -17.23
N LEU A 362 29.62 -0.50 -18.19
CA LEU A 362 29.74 -0.21 -19.63
C LEU A 362 28.95 1.04 -20.01
N GLU A 363 27.70 1.15 -19.55
CA GLU A 363 26.84 2.32 -19.80
C GLU A 363 27.43 3.60 -19.22
N LYS A 364 28.02 3.52 -18.02
CA LYS A 364 28.74 4.63 -17.37
C LYS A 364 30.14 4.88 -17.93
N GLY A 365 30.57 4.10 -18.93
CA GLY A 365 31.89 4.23 -19.55
C GLY A 365 33.06 4.02 -18.60
N LEU A 366 32.88 3.27 -17.51
CA LEU A 366 33.94 2.94 -16.54
C LEU A 366 34.80 1.75 -17.00
N ILE A 367 34.19 0.86 -17.77
CA ILE A 367 34.85 -0.21 -18.51
C ILE A 367 34.35 -0.19 -19.94
N GLU A 368 35.11 -0.73 -20.88
CA GLU A 368 34.74 -0.83 -22.29
C GLU A 368 34.99 -2.25 -22.83
N MET A 369 34.31 -2.59 -23.91
CA MET A 369 34.50 -3.87 -24.62
C MET A 369 35.73 -3.79 -25.52
N THR A 370 36.53 -4.86 -25.53
CA THR A 370 37.69 -4.99 -26.44
C THR A 370 37.29 -5.29 -27.88
N GLN A 371 36.11 -5.89 -28.10
CA GLN A 371 35.52 -6.15 -29.43
C GLN A 371 34.10 -5.56 -29.49
N PRO A 372 33.94 -4.23 -29.61
CA PRO A 372 32.62 -3.59 -29.61
C PRO A 372 31.75 -4.04 -30.79
N ASP A 373 32.34 -4.28 -31.96
CA ASP A 373 31.61 -4.73 -33.16
C ASP A 373 31.10 -6.18 -33.08
N LYS A 374 31.60 -6.96 -32.10
CA LYS A 374 31.22 -8.37 -31.88
C LYS A 374 30.95 -8.63 -30.39
N PRO A 375 29.88 -8.05 -29.82
CA PRO A 375 29.62 -8.07 -28.38
C PRO A 375 29.42 -9.48 -27.80
N GLN A 376 28.96 -10.42 -28.63
CA GLN A 376 28.74 -11.82 -28.25
C GLN A 376 29.93 -12.74 -28.58
N SER A 377 31.08 -12.19 -28.97
CA SER A 377 32.29 -12.96 -29.26
C SER A 377 32.72 -13.77 -28.03
N ARG A 378 33.06 -15.05 -28.24
CA ARG A 378 33.61 -15.90 -27.17
C ARG A 378 34.98 -15.40 -26.66
N LEU A 379 35.62 -14.51 -27.41
CA LEU A 379 36.88 -13.85 -27.07
C LEU A 379 36.66 -12.45 -26.48
N GLN A 380 35.41 -12.05 -26.20
CA GLN A 380 35.12 -10.73 -25.65
C GLN A 380 35.73 -10.57 -24.26
N LYS A 381 36.46 -9.47 -24.09
CA LYS A 381 37.01 -9.00 -22.82
C LYS A 381 36.61 -7.55 -22.55
N TYR A 382 36.74 -7.16 -21.30
CA TYR A 382 36.43 -5.85 -20.77
C TYR A 382 37.70 -5.22 -20.22
N ARG A 383 37.89 -3.93 -20.48
CA ARG A 383 39.06 -3.18 -19.98
C ARG A 383 38.64 -1.90 -19.29
N LEU A 384 39.48 -1.43 -18.38
CA LEU A 384 39.25 -0.20 -17.63
C LEU A 384 39.49 1.04 -18.50
N THR A 385 38.55 1.97 -18.52
CA THR A 385 38.65 3.25 -19.25
C THR A 385 39.39 4.31 -18.41
N GLY A 386 39.63 5.50 -18.98
CA GLY A 386 40.15 6.66 -18.25
C GLY A 386 39.24 7.07 -17.07
N LEU A 387 37.92 7.09 -17.28
CA LEU A 387 36.92 7.40 -16.25
C LEU A 387 36.89 6.34 -15.14
N GLY A 388 37.05 5.06 -15.49
CA GLY A 388 37.16 3.99 -14.49
C GLY A 388 38.42 4.10 -13.62
N ARG A 389 39.52 4.62 -14.16
CA ARG A 389 40.78 4.83 -13.41
C ARG A 389 40.67 5.99 -12.43
N SER A 390 40.07 7.12 -12.83
CA SER A 390 39.91 8.29 -11.95
C SER A 390 39.03 8.00 -10.73
N LEU A 391 38.07 7.08 -10.86
CA LEU A 391 37.25 6.62 -9.73
C LEU A 391 38.02 5.76 -8.72
N LEU A 392 39.06 5.03 -9.14
CA LEU A 392 39.89 4.21 -8.23
C LEU A 392 40.99 5.02 -7.52
N ASN A 393 41.37 6.19 -8.06
CA ASN A 393 42.39 7.08 -7.51
C ASN A 393 41.87 8.54 -7.55
N PRO A 394 41.19 9.03 -6.50
CA PRO A 394 40.67 10.41 -6.47
C PRO A 394 41.76 11.51 -6.50
N SER A 395 43.04 11.16 -6.38
CA SER A 395 44.16 12.08 -6.11
C SER A 395 44.93 12.58 -7.33
N GLU A 396 44.59 12.20 -8.57
CA GLU A 396 45.39 12.56 -9.77
C GLU A 396 44.74 13.62 -10.69
N THR A 397 43.56 14.14 -10.37
CA THR A 397 42.85 15.10 -11.25
C THR A 397 43.02 16.58 -10.87
N SER A 398 43.93 16.92 -9.96
CA SER A 398 44.29 18.30 -9.64
C SER A 398 45.71 18.61 -10.11
N GLY A 399 45.90 18.79 -11.42
CA GLY A 399 47.24 19.08 -11.94
C GLY A 399 47.33 19.20 -13.46
N ALA A 400 46.50 20.02 -14.09
CA ALA A 400 46.80 20.62 -15.41
C ALA A 400 45.75 21.68 -15.74
N ASN A 401 45.94 22.90 -15.24
CA ASN A 401 45.46 24.13 -15.86
C ASN A 401 46.19 25.31 -15.20
N HIS A 402 47.47 25.45 -15.57
CA HIS A 402 48.16 26.73 -15.59
C HIS A 402 49.06 26.72 -16.82
N GLU A 403 48.60 27.35 -17.88
CA GLU A 403 49.37 28.28 -18.71
C GLU A 403 48.39 29.25 -19.39
#